data_AF-A0A2W4RH19-F1
#
_entry.id   AF-A0A2W4RH19-F1
#
_cell.length_a   1.000
_cell.length_b   1.000
_cell.length_c   1.000
_cell.angle_alpha   90.00
_cell.angle_beta   90.00
_cell.angle_gamma   90.00
#
_symmetry.space_group_name_H-M   'P 1'
#
loop_
_entity.id
_entity.type
_entity.pdbx_description
1 polymer ?
#
loop_
_entity_poly.entity_id
_entity_poly.type
_entity_poly.pdbx_seq_one_letter_code
_entity_poly.pdbx_strand_id
1 'polypeptide(L)'
;MLLYTKQSFRASPRQLARSLRNRIAEQLLPDLTEARQWLIALGQIEQAVLDAGLSNGGQASSATAAAANVFLEVRSGSRGNTKAAVTQLMEKLRVLELALVEQELEFRVPEGFAWYALYPDSYAQTAERWSLQFEPPEIDVCVIGLRSIGTTLAAVVTQALRRRGFRIASCLTLRPSGTWPSRYVDLQGLLPASQNIIVDEGPGVSGASMVAVAQALRDAGARRESIHFFAGHAYGPGPAAGADAKTWWQENRVWTTSLDDTFVDGKFLPHALASAVEDYTGEPAVGPAEPLGTQGWQTLAGLRTLPRAIAPIIETPKKLVHLRSGRNVVLKFAGMDLSSQEHWRSGPNTALVTDRAAISPLGCHQGWLAYPWISGEHLSAADADTSFITEYLGPWLAAVSTRKLNHGEIHDGIRRIADALSAWAMMQEGGPPVSAIERVTEQVLDEVGAAPQPCYGDGRLAPHEWIRQSNGVIRKVDLGGHDRDHTWVGPQSVIWDLVGAEVEWDLDPTRAAELRSRVQSLTGCACSERSLAFYTAGYCAFRAAAAHYSAATTNDAGLRALLIEANRYYEQRLRTNFAFSDN
;
A
#
# COMPACT_ATOMS: atom_id res chain seq x y z
N MET A 1 2.09 -11.87 14.28
CA MET A 1 1.65 -10.81 13.34
C MET A 1 1.24 -11.52 12.05
N LEU A 2 -0.01 -11.95 11.93
CA LEU A 2 -0.37 -13.00 10.94
C LEU A 2 -0.65 -12.49 9.51
N LEU A 3 -0.85 -11.19 9.33
CA LEU A 3 -1.23 -10.64 8.01
C LEU A 3 -0.50 -9.34 7.69
N TYR A 4 -0.49 -8.39 8.62
CA TYR A 4 -0.02 -7.03 8.37
C TYR A 4 1.44 -6.84 8.80
N THR A 5 2.27 -6.20 7.98
CA THR A 5 3.56 -5.65 8.43
C THR A 5 3.68 -4.21 8.01
N LYS A 6 4.40 -3.40 8.80
CA LYS A 6 4.80 -2.08 8.32
C LYS A 6 5.92 -2.25 7.31
N GLN A 7 5.68 -1.88 6.06
CA GLN A 7 6.73 -1.93 5.05
C GLN A 7 7.77 -0.85 5.28
N SER A 8 9.02 -1.22 5.08
CA SER A 8 10.15 -0.32 5.16
C SER A 8 11.25 -0.74 4.19
N PHE A 9 12.05 0.22 3.75
CA PHE A 9 13.26 -0.02 2.96
C PHE A 9 14.42 0.79 3.54
N ARG A 10 15.65 0.38 3.21
CA ARG A 10 16.86 1.10 3.60
C ARG A 10 17.43 1.85 2.40
N ALA A 11 17.84 3.10 2.62
CA ALA A 11 18.45 3.92 1.59
C ALA A 11 19.30 5.04 2.21
N SER A 12 20.25 5.58 1.43
CA SER A 12 20.98 6.79 1.82
C SER A 12 20.07 8.01 1.69
N PRO A 13 19.75 8.73 2.79
CA PRO A 13 18.89 9.90 2.74
C PRO A 13 19.53 11.03 1.93
N ARG A 14 20.86 11.15 1.96
CA ARG A 14 21.59 12.16 1.17
C ARG A 14 21.51 11.89 -0.33
N GLN A 15 21.62 10.63 -0.75
CA GLN A 15 21.47 10.27 -2.17
C GLN A 15 20.04 10.50 -2.66
N LEU A 16 19.03 10.19 -1.84
CA LEU A 16 17.63 10.48 -2.17
C LEU A 16 17.38 11.98 -2.27
N ALA A 17 17.85 12.78 -1.31
CA ALA A 17 17.72 14.24 -1.33
C ALA A 17 18.42 14.86 -2.56
N ARG A 18 19.63 14.39 -2.91
CA ARG A 18 20.36 14.82 -4.11
C ARG A 18 19.60 14.48 -5.38
N SER A 19 19.08 13.26 -5.47
CA SER A 19 18.31 12.79 -6.64
C SER A 19 17.02 13.58 -6.81
N LEU A 20 16.34 13.92 -5.71
CA LEU A 20 15.17 14.79 -5.74
C LEU A 20 15.53 16.22 -6.15
N ARG A 21 16.63 16.77 -5.62
CA ARG A 21 17.10 18.12 -6.00
C ARG A 21 17.41 18.23 -7.49
N ASN A 22 18.06 17.22 -8.06
CA ASN A 22 18.35 17.19 -9.49
C ASN A 22 17.06 17.16 -10.32
N ARG A 23 16.08 16.31 -9.93
CA ARG A 23 14.76 16.27 -10.58
C ARG A 23 14.03 17.63 -10.52
N ILE A 24 14.02 18.29 -9.36
CA ILE A 24 13.39 19.62 -9.22
C ILE A 24 14.10 20.68 -10.08
N ALA A 25 15.43 20.61 -10.20
CA ALA A 25 16.20 21.56 -11.00
C ALA A 25 15.88 21.46 -12.50
N GLU A 26 15.53 20.27 -12.99
CA GLU A 26 15.12 20.04 -14.39
C GLU A 26 13.70 20.57 -14.67
N GLN A 27 12.88 20.77 -13.63
CA GLN A 27 11.46 21.08 -13.76
C GLN A 27 10.99 22.14 -12.77
N LEU A 28 11.32 23.41 -13.05
CA LEU A 28 11.01 24.53 -12.13
C LEU A 28 9.52 24.89 -12.02
N LEU A 29 8.68 24.38 -12.91
CA LEU A 29 7.23 24.53 -12.90
C LEU A 29 6.59 23.15 -12.91
N PRO A 30 6.47 22.52 -11.72
CA PRO A 30 5.86 21.20 -11.63
C PRO A 30 4.37 21.24 -11.90
N ASP A 31 3.83 20.15 -12.42
CA ASP A 31 2.40 19.88 -12.33
C ASP A 31 2.00 19.43 -10.91
N LEU A 32 0.69 19.22 -10.69
CA LEU A 32 0.19 18.80 -9.38
C LEU A 32 0.70 17.43 -8.95
N THR A 33 0.91 16.51 -9.91
CA THR A 33 1.43 15.17 -9.64
C THR A 33 2.87 15.25 -9.14
N GLU A 34 3.72 16.00 -9.82
CA GLU A 34 5.13 16.18 -9.46
C GLU A 34 5.29 16.89 -8.12
N ALA A 35 4.55 17.98 -7.91
CA ALA A 35 4.58 18.71 -6.64
C ALA A 35 4.17 17.80 -5.46
N ARG A 36 3.17 16.93 -5.67
CA ARG A 36 2.76 15.93 -4.68
C ARG A 36 3.85 14.90 -4.42
N GLN A 37 4.48 14.38 -5.47
CA GLN A 37 5.56 13.41 -5.36
C GLN A 37 6.77 13.97 -4.60
N TRP A 38 7.15 15.23 -4.85
CA TRP A 38 8.25 15.88 -4.12
C TRP A 38 7.92 16.05 -2.64
N LEU A 39 6.69 16.46 -2.35
CA LEU A 39 6.18 16.60 -0.99
C LEU A 39 6.21 15.26 -0.24
N ILE A 40 5.68 14.18 -0.83
CA ILE A 40 5.68 12.84 -0.23
C ILE A 40 7.11 12.35 0.01
N ALA A 41 7.99 12.51 -0.98
CA ALA A 41 9.40 12.12 -0.87
C ALA A 41 10.11 12.83 0.29
N LEU A 42 9.90 14.13 0.45
CA LEU A 42 10.50 14.90 1.55
C LEU A 42 9.90 14.55 2.91
N GLY A 43 8.60 14.27 2.97
CA GLY A 43 7.98 13.75 4.18
C GLY A 43 8.54 12.38 4.60
N GLN A 44 8.87 11.50 3.66
CA GLN A 44 9.56 10.23 3.95
C GLN A 44 11.00 10.45 4.44
N ILE A 45 11.75 11.38 3.84
CA ILE A 45 13.09 11.77 4.32
C ILE A 45 13.02 12.34 5.74
N GLU A 46 12.06 13.23 6.02
CA GLU A 46 11.82 13.76 7.36
C GLU A 46 11.52 12.65 8.36
N GLN A 47 10.66 11.68 8.00
CA GLN A 47 10.37 10.54 8.87
C GLN A 47 11.63 9.75 9.20
N ALA A 48 12.44 9.39 8.21
CA ALA A 48 13.65 8.60 8.42
C ALA A 48 14.68 9.34 9.29
N VAL A 49 14.87 10.63 9.05
CA VAL A 49 15.77 11.51 9.82
C VAL A 49 15.34 11.63 11.29
N LEU A 50 14.05 11.87 11.52
CA LEU A 50 13.50 12.01 12.88
C LEU A 50 13.44 10.68 13.64
N ASP A 51 13.19 9.57 12.96
CA ASP A 51 13.20 8.23 13.59
C ASP A 51 14.63 7.79 13.93
N ALA A 52 15.63 8.20 13.14
CA ALA A 52 17.06 7.96 13.41
C ALA A 52 17.65 8.89 14.49
N GLY A 53 16.87 9.86 15.01
CA GLY A 53 17.31 10.78 16.05
C GLY A 53 18.42 11.74 15.59
N LEU A 54 18.51 12.03 14.30
CA LEU A 54 19.54 12.92 13.77
C LEU A 54 19.25 14.39 14.11
N SER A 55 20.31 15.15 14.39
CA SER A 55 20.22 16.57 14.78
C SER A 55 19.68 17.50 13.69
N ASN A 56 19.62 17.02 12.45
CA ASN A 56 19.14 17.76 11.29
C ASN A 56 17.63 17.60 11.03
N GLY A 57 16.86 17.07 11.99
CA GLY A 57 15.40 16.94 11.90
C GLY A 57 14.68 18.25 11.56
N GLY A 58 15.13 19.38 12.11
CA GLY A 58 14.56 20.69 11.81
C GLY A 58 14.76 21.13 10.35
N GLN A 59 15.91 20.82 9.74
CA GLN A 59 16.16 21.06 8.32
C GLN A 59 15.25 20.21 7.45
N ALA A 60 15.01 18.95 7.84
CA ALA A 60 14.12 18.05 7.12
C ALA A 60 12.67 18.56 7.15
N SER A 61 12.13 18.89 8.34
CA SER A 61 10.81 19.49 8.49
C SER A 61 10.67 20.81 7.72
N SER A 62 11.73 21.63 7.69
CA SER A 62 11.72 22.88 6.91
C SER A 62 11.63 22.63 5.40
N ALA A 63 12.31 21.60 4.89
CA ALA A 63 12.23 21.22 3.47
C ALA A 63 10.85 20.64 3.12
N THR A 64 10.28 19.77 3.94
CA THR A 64 8.91 19.26 3.76
C THR A 64 7.89 20.39 3.78
N ALA A 65 8.03 21.34 4.70
CA ALA A 65 7.15 22.53 4.78
C ALA A 65 7.25 23.42 3.53
N ALA A 66 8.44 23.55 2.93
CA ALA A 66 8.63 24.27 1.68
C ALA A 66 8.01 23.51 0.48
N ALA A 67 8.11 22.18 0.44
CA ALA A 67 7.47 21.35 -0.57
C ALA A 67 5.93 21.40 -0.46
N ALA A 68 5.39 21.41 0.76
CA ALA A 68 3.96 21.62 0.99
C ALA A 68 3.49 22.98 0.46
N ASN A 69 4.33 24.01 0.56
CA ASN A 69 4.03 25.31 -0.03
C ASN A 69 4.01 25.28 -1.57
N VAL A 70 4.98 24.61 -2.20
CA VAL A 70 4.99 24.39 -3.67
C VAL A 70 3.71 23.68 -4.09
N PHE A 71 3.38 22.56 -3.43
CA PHE A 71 2.17 21.78 -3.68
C PHE A 71 0.89 22.64 -3.62
N LEU A 72 0.74 23.46 -2.58
CA LEU A 72 -0.42 24.34 -2.44
C LEU A 72 -0.47 25.48 -3.48
N GLU A 73 0.68 26.05 -3.89
CA GLU A 73 0.70 27.03 -4.99
C GLU A 73 0.23 26.41 -6.30
N VAL A 74 0.75 25.23 -6.64
CA VAL A 74 0.35 24.49 -7.85
C VAL A 74 -1.13 24.16 -7.80
N ARG A 75 -1.62 23.64 -6.67
CA ARG A 75 -3.05 23.31 -6.48
C ARG A 75 -3.96 24.52 -6.65
N SER A 76 -3.51 25.71 -6.25
CA SER A 76 -4.29 26.95 -6.41
C SER A 76 -4.23 27.57 -7.81
N GLY A 77 -3.37 27.05 -8.71
CA GLY A 77 -3.17 27.59 -10.05
C GLY A 77 -2.32 28.86 -10.13
N SER A 78 -1.65 29.28 -9.04
CA SER A 78 -0.89 30.54 -8.99
C SER A 78 0.54 30.41 -9.55
N ARG A 79 0.67 30.44 -10.88
CA ARG A 79 1.96 30.22 -11.58
C ARG A 79 3.11 31.14 -11.11
N GLY A 80 2.83 32.40 -10.81
CA GLY A 80 3.84 33.37 -10.37
C GLY A 80 4.44 33.01 -9.00
N ASN A 81 3.60 32.55 -8.08
CA ASN A 81 4.02 32.14 -6.75
C ASN A 81 4.70 30.77 -6.75
N THR A 82 4.33 29.86 -7.65
CA THR A 82 4.95 28.52 -7.77
C THR A 82 6.46 28.63 -7.95
N LYS A 83 6.94 29.50 -8.85
CA LYS A 83 8.40 29.64 -9.09
C LYS A 83 9.16 30.12 -7.85
N ALA A 84 8.60 31.07 -7.12
CA ALA A 84 9.19 31.56 -5.87
C ALA A 84 9.20 30.45 -4.80
N ALA A 85 8.12 29.69 -4.66
CA ALA A 85 8.04 28.55 -3.76
C ALA A 85 9.07 27.46 -4.11
N VAL A 86 9.26 27.16 -5.41
CA VAL A 86 10.26 26.19 -5.86
C VAL A 86 11.69 26.67 -5.56
N THR A 87 11.96 27.96 -5.72
CA THR A 87 13.27 28.54 -5.35
C THR A 87 13.53 28.38 -3.84
N GLN A 88 12.54 28.67 -3.01
CA GLN A 88 12.64 28.47 -1.56
C GLN A 88 12.85 26.99 -1.20
N LEU A 89 12.13 26.08 -1.86
CA LEU A 89 12.31 24.63 -1.69
C LEU A 89 13.75 24.21 -2.03
N MET A 90 14.28 24.67 -3.17
CA MET A 90 15.65 24.35 -3.60
C MET A 90 16.70 24.82 -2.61
N GLU A 91 16.52 25.99 -1.99
CA GLU A 91 17.39 26.48 -0.93
C GLU A 91 17.36 25.56 0.31
N LYS A 92 16.15 25.23 0.80
CA LYS A 92 16.00 24.32 1.96
C LYS A 92 16.54 22.93 1.67
N LEU A 93 16.31 22.41 0.48
CA LEU A 93 16.79 21.09 0.06
C LEU A 93 18.32 21.06 -0.06
N ARG A 94 18.96 22.14 -0.53
CA ARG A 94 20.42 22.23 -0.55
C ARG A 94 21.01 22.21 0.86
N VAL A 95 20.43 22.94 1.80
CA VAL A 95 20.85 22.94 3.21
C VAL A 95 20.67 21.56 3.83
N LEU A 96 19.53 20.91 3.57
CA LEU A 96 19.26 19.55 4.03
C LEU A 96 20.26 18.54 3.45
N GLU A 97 20.49 18.52 2.13
CA GLU A 97 21.41 17.58 1.48
C GLU A 97 22.83 17.64 2.08
N LEU A 98 23.31 18.85 2.40
CA LEU A 98 24.64 19.05 3.00
C LEU A 98 24.71 18.55 4.45
N ALA A 99 23.58 18.58 5.17
CA ALA A 99 23.48 18.12 6.55
C ALA A 99 23.17 16.63 6.68
N LEU A 100 22.74 15.95 5.60
CA LEU A 100 22.37 14.54 5.64
C LEU A 100 23.59 13.61 5.61
N VAL A 101 23.39 12.45 6.22
CA VAL A 101 24.38 11.36 6.28
C VAL A 101 24.34 10.50 5.02
N GLU A 102 25.44 9.83 4.69
CA GLU A 102 25.50 8.86 3.58
C GLU A 102 25.07 7.45 4.03
N GLN A 103 25.09 7.17 5.34
CA GLN A 103 24.65 5.90 5.90
C GLN A 103 23.17 5.64 5.64
N GLU A 104 22.82 4.38 5.40
CA GLU A 104 21.44 4.00 5.13
C GLU A 104 20.56 4.09 6.38
N LEU A 105 19.46 4.81 6.24
CA LEU A 105 18.39 4.89 7.23
C LEU A 105 17.21 4.01 6.83
N GLU A 106 16.38 3.64 7.81
CA GLU A 106 15.10 2.97 7.57
C GLU A 106 14.02 4.00 7.19
N PHE A 107 13.44 3.82 6.01
CA PHE A 107 12.30 4.57 5.50
C PHE A 107 11.07 3.72 5.61
N ARG A 108 10.02 4.23 6.27
CA ARG A 108 8.72 3.57 6.28
C ARG A 108 7.90 3.98 5.06
N VAL A 109 7.23 3.01 4.46
CA VAL A 109 6.29 3.28 3.38
C VAL A 109 5.05 3.96 3.99
N PRO A 110 4.65 5.15 3.52
CA PRO A 110 3.42 5.79 3.93
C PRO A 110 2.24 5.10 3.25
N GLU A 111 1.62 4.15 3.96
CA GLU A 111 0.61 3.22 3.42
C GLU A 111 -0.57 3.93 2.75
N GLY A 112 -1.06 5.02 3.34
CA GLY A 112 -2.07 5.87 2.73
C GLY A 112 -1.73 6.31 1.31
N PHE A 113 -0.48 6.71 1.07
CA PHE A 113 -0.02 7.13 -0.26
C PHE A 113 0.33 5.96 -1.17
N ALA A 114 0.72 4.81 -0.62
CA ALA A 114 1.14 3.64 -1.39
C ALA A 114 -0.06 2.77 -1.83
N TRP A 115 -1.05 2.56 -0.95
CA TRP A 115 -2.08 1.54 -1.16
C TRP A 115 -3.52 2.01 -0.95
N TYR A 116 -3.77 3.02 -0.10
CA TYR A 116 -5.15 3.39 0.28
C TYR A 116 -5.74 4.55 -0.50
N ALA A 117 -5.04 5.05 -1.54
CA ALA A 117 -5.44 6.21 -2.31
C ALA A 117 -5.69 7.46 -1.44
N LEU A 118 -4.88 7.69 -0.41
CA LEU A 118 -4.96 8.90 0.40
C LEU A 118 -4.22 10.05 -0.31
N TYR A 119 -4.81 11.24 -0.36
CA TYR A 119 -4.21 12.40 -1.04
C TYR A 119 -3.88 13.52 -0.07
N PRO A 120 -2.69 14.13 -0.15
CA PRO A 120 -2.42 15.41 0.52
C PRO A 120 -3.49 16.48 0.22
N ASP A 121 -4.07 16.45 -0.98
CA ASP A 121 -5.17 17.32 -1.41
C ASP A 121 -6.37 17.27 -0.45
N SER A 122 -6.78 16.08 -0.03
CA SER A 122 -7.94 15.90 0.84
C SER A 122 -7.69 16.53 2.22
N TYR A 123 -6.46 16.53 2.72
CA TYR A 123 -6.09 17.16 3.99
C TYR A 123 -6.01 18.68 3.89
N ALA A 124 -5.55 19.22 2.76
CA ALA A 124 -5.61 20.66 2.52
C ALA A 124 -7.06 21.15 2.40
N GLN A 125 -7.95 20.41 1.72
CA GLN A 125 -9.40 20.73 1.69
C GLN A 125 -10.03 20.62 3.08
N THR A 126 -9.64 19.60 3.85
CA THR A 126 -10.11 19.42 5.23
C THR A 126 -9.70 20.59 6.12
N ALA A 127 -8.45 21.06 6.01
CA ALA A 127 -7.96 22.24 6.71
C ALA A 127 -8.71 23.52 6.31
N GLU A 128 -9.00 23.69 5.02
CA GLU A 128 -9.78 24.81 4.49
C GLU A 128 -11.24 24.80 4.94
N ARG A 129 -11.84 23.62 5.14
CA ARG A 129 -13.19 23.50 5.69
C ARG A 129 -13.23 23.75 7.19
N TRP A 130 -12.27 23.18 7.91
CA TRP A 130 -12.10 23.38 9.34
C TRP A 130 -11.90 24.87 9.67
N SER A 131 -11.13 25.59 8.86
CA SER A 131 -10.83 27.00 9.09
C SER A 131 -12.06 27.92 9.00
N LEU A 132 -13.15 27.49 8.35
CA LEU A 132 -14.40 28.26 8.28
C LEU A 132 -15.14 28.33 9.62
N GLN A 133 -14.74 27.53 10.62
CA GLN A 133 -15.36 27.51 11.94
C GLN A 133 -14.78 28.56 12.91
N PHE A 134 -13.67 29.20 12.54
CA PHE A 134 -12.89 30.04 13.46
C PHE A 134 -12.44 31.33 12.79
N GLU A 135 -12.35 32.40 13.57
CA GLU A 135 -11.74 33.66 13.13
C GLU A 135 -10.21 33.61 13.34
N PRO A 136 -9.38 33.72 12.28
CA PRO A 136 -7.93 33.50 12.37
C PRO A 136 -7.15 34.35 13.40
N PRO A 137 -7.46 35.65 13.62
CA PRO A 137 -6.69 36.50 14.54
C PRO A 137 -6.79 36.07 16.01
N GLU A 138 -7.85 35.35 16.37
CA GLU A 138 -8.20 35.06 17.77
C GLU A 138 -7.68 33.71 18.25
N ILE A 139 -7.21 32.85 17.34
CA ILE A 139 -6.79 31.50 17.69
C ILE A 139 -5.38 31.18 17.18
N ASP A 140 -4.62 30.50 18.04
CA ASP A 140 -3.40 29.82 17.65
C ASP A 140 -3.62 28.31 17.51
N VAL A 141 -2.92 27.71 16.55
CA VAL A 141 -3.11 26.32 16.18
C VAL A 141 -1.84 25.52 16.38
N CYS A 142 -1.96 24.38 17.04
CA CYS A 142 -0.95 23.33 17.08
C CYS A 142 -1.35 22.22 16.09
N VAL A 143 -0.42 21.83 15.21
CA VAL A 143 -0.62 20.70 14.28
C VAL A 143 0.37 19.58 14.62
N ILE A 144 -0.14 18.38 14.85
CA ILE A 144 0.63 17.21 15.26
C ILE A 144 0.42 16.09 14.24
N GLY A 145 1.46 15.77 13.47
CA GLY A 145 1.44 14.63 12.55
C GLY A 145 1.91 13.35 13.22
N LEU A 146 1.23 12.22 13.02
CA LEU A 146 1.72 10.92 13.48
C LEU A 146 2.64 10.27 12.45
N ARG A 147 3.86 9.93 12.86
CA ARG A 147 4.83 9.26 11.98
C ARG A 147 4.37 7.83 11.67
N SER A 148 4.36 7.40 10.41
CA SER A 148 5.12 7.92 9.26
C SER A 148 4.41 9.04 8.47
N ILE A 149 3.24 8.78 7.90
CA ILE A 149 2.57 9.64 6.92
C ILE A 149 2.29 11.06 7.41
N GLY A 150 2.11 11.24 8.72
CA GLY A 150 1.85 12.53 9.35
C GLY A 150 2.95 13.57 9.16
N THR A 151 4.19 13.20 8.79
CA THR A 151 5.22 14.19 8.40
C THR A 151 4.77 15.01 7.20
N THR A 152 4.23 14.34 6.20
CA THR A 152 3.71 14.98 4.98
C THR A 152 2.43 15.74 5.29
N LEU A 153 1.47 15.09 5.95
CA LEU A 153 0.14 15.63 6.14
C LEU A 153 0.12 16.83 7.11
N ALA A 154 0.92 16.82 8.18
CA ALA A 154 1.03 17.95 9.10
C ALA A 154 1.61 19.19 8.41
N ALA A 155 2.59 19.02 7.53
CA ALA A 155 3.15 20.12 6.75
C ALA A 155 2.09 20.75 5.83
N VAL A 156 1.27 19.91 5.16
CA VAL A 156 0.18 20.37 4.28
C VAL A 156 -0.89 21.14 5.06
N VAL A 157 -1.39 20.56 6.15
CA VAL A 157 -2.40 21.20 7.00
C VAL A 157 -1.88 22.53 7.53
N THR A 158 -0.65 22.56 8.03
CA THR A 158 0.00 23.76 8.55
C THR A 158 0.09 24.87 7.51
N GLN A 159 0.54 24.56 6.29
CA GLN A 159 0.67 25.58 5.24
C GLN A 159 -0.70 26.03 4.69
N ALA A 160 -1.68 25.13 4.62
CA ALA A 160 -3.05 25.48 4.24
C ALA A 160 -3.66 26.47 5.24
N LEU A 161 -3.49 26.24 6.54
CA LEU A 161 -3.98 27.14 7.59
C LEU A 161 -3.25 28.49 7.60
N ARG A 162 -1.93 28.52 7.37
CA ARG A 162 -1.17 29.78 7.23
C ARG A 162 -1.70 30.65 6.10
N ARG A 163 -2.03 30.05 4.94
CA ARG A 163 -2.64 30.77 3.81
C ARG A 163 -4.02 31.34 4.14
N ARG A 164 -4.73 30.73 5.09
CA ARG A 164 -5.99 31.22 5.64
C ARG A 164 -5.82 32.25 6.76
N GLY A 165 -4.59 32.64 7.10
CA GLY A 165 -4.28 33.67 8.09
C GLY A 165 -4.13 33.18 9.53
N PHE A 166 -4.16 31.86 9.77
CA PHE A 166 -4.05 31.32 11.13
C PHE A 166 -2.61 31.42 11.65
N ARG A 167 -2.48 31.78 12.93
CA ARG A 167 -1.22 31.70 13.66
C ARG A 167 -0.94 30.24 14.02
N ILE A 168 0.18 29.71 13.53
CA ILE A 168 0.63 28.36 13.91
C ILE A 168 1.58 28.48 15.10
N ALA A 169 1.12 28.04 16.27
CA ALA A 169 1.95 27.99 17.48
C ALA A 169 3.07 26.95 17.32
N SER A 170 2.73 25.79 16.76
CA SER A 170 3.65 24.68 16.58
C SER A 170 3.18 23.73 15.47
N CYS A 171 4.16 23.12 14.79
CA CYS A 171 3.96 22.00 13.87
C CYS A 171 5.07 21.00 14.15
N LEU A 172 4.71 19.80 14.58
CA LEU A 172 5.66 18.74 14.92
C LEU A 172 5.09 17.37 14.58
N THR A 173 5.95 16.36 14.59
CA THR A 173 5.55 14.99 14.32
C THR A 173 5.95 14.06 15.44
N LEU A 174 5.01 13.25 15.90
CA LEU A 174 5.18 12.36 17.03
C LEU A 174 5.17 10.90 16.60
N ARG A 175 5.87 10.07 17.37
CA ARG A 175 5.91 8.61 17.19
C ARG A 175 5.31 7.96 18.43
N PRO A 176 4.02 7.55 18.40
CA PRO A 176 3.43 6.82 19.50
C PRO A 176 4.18 5.51 19.77
N SER A 177 4.51 5.28 21.03
CA SER A 177 5.24 4.11 21.55
C SER A 177 4.30 3.15 22.28
N GLY A 178 4.80 1.97 22.64
CA GLY A 178 4.02 0.91 23.30
C GLY A 178 3.48 -0.14 22.32
N THR A 179 2.77 -1.13 22.84
CA THR A 179 2.11 -2.20 22.06
C THR A 179 0.60 -2.07 22.22
N TRP A 180 -0.18 -2.67 21.31
CA TRP A 180 -1.63 -2.70 21.50
C TRP A 180 -1.99 -3.45 22.80
N PRO A 181 -2.96 -2.97 23.60
CA PRO A 181 -3.78 -1.75 23.40
C PRO A 181 -3.16 -0.45 23.94
N SER A 182 -2.08 -0.53 24.72
CA SER A 182 -1.49 0.60 25.44
C SER A 182 -0.43 1.35 24.62
N ARG A 183 -0.88 2.39 23.90
CA ARG A 183 0.01 3.37 23.25
C ARG A 183 0.18 4.61 24.13
N TYR A 184 1.36 5.21 24.08
CA TYR A 184 1.65 6.48 24.76
C TYR A 184 2.54 7.37 23.87
N VAL A 185 2.59 8.66 24.20
CA VAL A 185 3.44 9.62 23.49
C VAL A 185 4.06 10.58 24.50
N ASP A 186 5.31 10.97 24.23
CA ASP A 186 5.92 12.14 24.87
C ASP A 186 5.66 13.36 23.99
N LEU A 187 5.05 14.40 24.55
CA LEU A 187 4.78 15.66 23.88
C LEU A 187 6.05 16.50 23.63
N GLN A 188 7.21 16.09 24.16
CA GLN A 188 8.49 16.77 23.96
C GLN A 188 8.46 18.25 24.38
N GLY A 189 7.79 18.53 25.49
CA GLY A 189 7.60 19.89 26.01
C GLY A 189 6.60 20.75 25.23
N LEU A 190 5.86 20.17 24.27
CA LEU A 190 4.78 20.85 23.56
C LEU A 190 3.68 21.28 24.54
N LEU A 191 3.33 22.56 24.49
CA LEU A 191 2.17 23.10 25.17
C LEU A 191 0.96 23.10 24.22
N PRO A 192 -0.25 22.72 24.69
CA PRO A 192 -1.46 22.84 23.89
C PRO A 192 -1.72 24.28 23.44
N ALA A 193 -2.22 24.43 22.21
CA ALA A 193 -2.69 25.70 21.66
C ALA A 193 -4.21 25.86 21.85
N SER A 194 -4.76 26.99 21.40
CA SER A 194 -6.20 27.25 21.39
C SER A 194 -6.96 26.18 20.61
N GLN A 195 -6.38 25.68 19.52
CA GLN A 195 -6.85 24.53 18.76
C GLN A 195 -5.69 23.56 18.46
N ASN A 196 -5.94 22.26 18.58
CA ASN A 196 -4.94 21.20 18.47
C ASN A 196 -5.43 20.18 17.45
N ILE A 197 -4.72 20.03 16.34
CA ILE A 197 -5.08 19.18 15.22
C ILE A 197 -4.12 18.00 15.16
N ILE A 198 -4.66 16.79 15.32
CA ILE A 198 -3.92 15.52 15.19
C ILE A 198 -4.17 14.97 13.79
N VAL A 199 -3.10 14.75 13.03
CA VAL A 199 -3.15 14.37 11.61
C VAL A 199 -2.54 12.98 11.41
N ASP A 200 -3.31 12.06 10.82
CA ASP A 200 -2.85 10.72 10.47
C ASP A 200 -3.74 10.13 9.36
N GLU A 201 -3.34 9.01 8.75
CA GLU A 201 -4.20 8.20 7.85
C GLU A 201 -5.33 7.50 8.61
N GLY A 202 -5.12 7.26 9.90
CA GLY A 202 -6.00 6.50 10.78
C GLY A 202 -7.43 7.05 10.90
N PRO A 203 -8.27 6.37 11.69
CA PRO A 203 -7.90 5.37 12.68
C PRO A 203 -7.75 3.99 12.05
N GLY A 204 -6.57 3.37 12.18
CA GLY A 204 -6.40 1.95 11.86
C GLY A 204 -7.24 1.06 12.81
N VAL A 205 -6.94 -0.24 12.87
CA VAL A 205 -7.73 -1.27 13.60
C VAL A 205 -8.25 -0.84 14.98
N SER A 206 -7.47 -0.11 15.77
CA SER A 206 -7.84 0.32 17.14
C SER A 206 -7.92 1.83 17.37
N GLY A 207 -7.40 2.66 16.46
CA GLY A 207 -7.26 4.11 16.69
C GLY A 207 -6.31 4.52 17.83
N ALA A 208 -5.63 3.58 18.48
CA ALA A 208 -4.88 3.81 19.72
C ALA A 208 -3.79 4.88 19.60
N SER A 209 -3.13 4.99 18.45
CA SER A 209 -2.08 5.99 18.21
C SER A 209 -2.59 7.43 18.31
N MET A 210 -3.75 7.72 17.68
CA MET A 210 -4.36 9.06 17.70
C MET A 210 -4.96 9.38 19.07
N VAL A 211 -5.58 8.37 19.70
CA VAL A 211 -6.12 8.50 21.06
C VAL A 211 -5.02 8.79 22.09
N ALA A 212 -3.85 8.16 21.96
CA ALA A 212 -2.71 8.42 22.85
C ALA A 212 -2.24 9.88 22.81
N VAL A 213 -2.22 10.50 21.62
CA VAL A 213 -1.87 11.92 21.48
C VAL A 213 -2.96 12.83 22.03
N ALA A 214 -4.23 12.52 21.76
CA ALA A 214 -5.35 13.27 22.33
C ALA A 214 -5.36 13.23 23.86
N GLN A 215 -5.05 12.07 24.45
CA GLN A 215 -4.93 11.92 25.89
C GLN A 215 -3.75 12.72 26.45
N ALA A 216 -2.58 12.65 25.82
CA ALA A 216 -1.43 13.43 26.26
C ALA A 216 -1.68 14.94 26.21
N LEU A 217 -2.40 15.44 25.20
CA LEU A 217 -2.82 16.84 25.13
C LEU A 217 -3.78 17.21 26.26
N ARG A 218 -4.74 16.33 26.58
CA ARG A 218 -5.66 16.53 27.71
C ARG A 218 -4.91 16.61 29.03
N ASP A 219 -3.96 15.71 29.24
CA ASP A 219 -3.14 15.66 30.46
C ASP A 219 -2.25 16.92 30.57
N ALA A 220 -1.84 17.49 29.44
CA ALA A 220 -1.14 18.78 29.36
C ALA A 220 -2.06 20.01 29.46
N GLY A 221 -3.37 19.83 29.69
CA GLY A 221 -4.32 20.91 29.96
C GLY A 221 -5.18 21.35 28.78
N ALA A 222 -5.12 20.67 27.63
CA ALA A 222 -6.00 20.98 26.49
C ALA A 222 -7.47 20.72 26.85
N ARG A 223 -8.37 21.57 26.35
CA ARG A 223 -9.82 21.31 26.42
C ARG A 223 -10.19 20.21 25.42
N ARG A 224 -11.18 19.37 25.74
CA ARG A 224 -11.51 18.22 24.88
C ARG A 224 -12.05 18.67 23.53
N GLU A 225 -12.80 19.77 23.53
CA GLU A 225 -13.37 20.44 22.37
C GLU A 225 -12.34 21.17 21.50
N SER A 226 -11.12 21.41 22.00
CA SER A 226 -10.04 21.99 21.21
C SER A 226 -9.14 20.95 20.54
N ILE A 227 -9.50 19.66 20.60
CA ILE A 227 -8.75 18.57 19.98
C ILE A 227 -9.54 18.03 18.79
N HIS A 228 -8.93 18.12 17.61
CA HIS A 228 -9.50 17.70 16.33
C HIS A 228 -8.68 16.58 15.71
N PHE A 229 -9.34 15.61 15.10
CA PHE A 229 -8.70 14.53 14.34
C PHE A 229 -8.90 14.79 12.86
N PHE A 230 -7.80 14.90 12.12
CA PHE A 230 -7.80 14.92 10.67
C PHE A 230 -7.41 13.52 10.20
N ALA A 231 -8.37 12.82 9.61
CA ALA A 231 -8.36 11.38 9.41
C ALA A 231 -8.68 11.01 7.96
N GLY A 232 -8.21 9.84 7.52
CA GLY A 232 -8.50 9.35 6.16
C GLY A 232 -9.98 8.99 5.96
N HIS A 233 -10.71 8.73 7.05
CA HIS A 233 -12.14 8.49 7.03
C HIS A 233 -12.82 8.81 8.38
N ALA A 234 -14.15 8.93 8.36
CA ALA A 234 -14.95 9.21 9.56
C ALA A 234 -15.47 7.96 10.30
N TYR A 235 -15.34 6.75 9.73
CA TYR A 235 -15.95 5.52 10.27
C TYR A 235 -15.52 5.12 11.69
N GLY A 236 -14.49 5.75 12.24
CA GLY A 236 -13.95 5.39 13.55
C GLY A 236 -13.11 4.13 13.52
N PRO A 237 -12.49 3.82 14.68
CA PRO A 237 -11.63 2.65 14.80
C PRO A 237 -12.47 1.36 14.72
N GLY A 238 -11.82 0.26 14.32
CA GLY A 238 -12.49 -1.02 14.12
C GLY A 238 -13.10 -1.65 15.38
N PRO A 239 -13.75 -2.83 15.27
CA PRO A 239 -14.45 -3.48 16.37
C PRO A 239 -13.59 -3.76 17.61
N ALA A 240 -12.28 -3.92 17.43
CA ALA A 240 -11.29 -4.14 18.50
C ALA A 240 -10.98 -2.88 19.34
N ALA A 241 -11.57 -1.73 19.01
CA ALA A 241 -11.39 -0.51 19.77
C ALA A 241 -12.20 -0.51 21.07
N GLY A 242 -11.54 -0.18 22.19
CA GLY A 242 -12.20 0.03 23.47
C GLY A 242 -13.19 1.20 23.45
N ALA A 243 -14.06 1.25 24.46
CA ALA A 243 -15.12 2.27 24.56
C ALA A 243 -14.55 3.70 24.48
N ASP A 244 -13.43 3.97 25.15
CA ASP A 244 -12.79 5.29 25.17
C ASP A 244 -12.37 5.78 23.78
N ALA A 245 -11.79 4.90 22.96
CA ALA A 245 -11.40 5.24 21.59
C ALA A 245 -12.61 5.63 20.72
N LYS A 246 -13.75 4.94 20.92
CA LYS A 246 -15.01 5.29 20.25
C LYS A 246 -15.56 6.64 20.72
N THR A 247 -15.40 7.00 21.99
CA THR A 247 -15.83 8.32 22.49
C THR A 247 -15.06 9.48 21.86
N TRP A 248 -13.80 9.28 21.48
CA TRP A 248 -13.02 10.30 20.79
C TRP A 248 -13.59 10.58 19.39
N TRP A 249 -14.07 9.54 18.71
CA TRP A 249 -14.58 9.55 17.34
C TRP A 249 -16.03 10.04 17.14
N GLN A 250 -16.51 10.93 18.00
CA GLN A 250 -17.82 11.57 17.82
C GLN A 250 -17.77 12.63 16.71
N GLU A 251 -18.90 12.78 16.00
CA GLU A 251 -19.04 13.47 14.70
C GLU A 251 -18.47 14.90 14.63
N ASN A 252 -18.42 15.63 15.75
CA ASN A 252 -18.00 17.05 15.75
C ASN A 252 -16.48 17.30 15.87
N ARG A 253 -15.64 16.26 15.98
CA ARG A 253 -14.18 16.41 16.13
C ARG A 253 -13.37 15.74 15.03
N VAL A 254 -14.02 14.96 14.17
CA VAL A 254 -13.35 14.20 13.12
C VAL A 254 -13.60 14.89 11.80
N TRP A 255 -12.52 15.33 11.19
CA TRP A 255 -12.51 16.08 9.95
C TRP A 255 -11.89 15.21 8.87
N THR A 256 -12.63 15.04 7.78
CA THR A 256 -12.18 14.24 6.64
C THR A 256 -12.79 14.78 5.35
N THR A 257 -12.08 14.54 4.26
CA THR A 257 -12.56 14.71 2.90
C THR A 257 -12.40 13.36 2.23
N SER A 258 -13.50 12.80 1.73
CA SER A 258 -13.50 11.47 1.13
C SER A 258 -12.67 11.47 -0.17
N LEU A 259 -12.29 10.29 -0.62
CA LEU A 259 -11.60 10.12 -1.91
C LEU A 259 -12.38 10.76 -3.06
N ASP A 260 -13.70 10.56 -3.08
CA ASP A 260 -14.56 11.01 -4.18
C ASP A 260 -14.85 12.52 -4.12
N ASP A 261 -14.76 13.12 -2.94
CA ASP A 261 -14.86 14.57 -2.71
C ASP A 261 -13.49 15.29 -2.84
N THR A 262 -12.41 14.53 -3.06
CA THR A 262 -11.08 15.11 -3.20
C THR A 262 -11.01 15.91 -4.51
N PHE A 263 -10.61 17.17 -4.43
CA PHE A 263 -10.57 18.08 -5.57
C PHE A 263 -9.14 18.22 -6.09
N VAL A 264 -8.94 17.84 -7.35
CA VAL A 264 -7.65 17.82 -8.06
C VAL A 264 -7.82 18.50 -9.42
N ASP A 265 -6.88 19.39 -9.76
CA ASP A 265 -6.84 20.08 -11.07
C ASP A 265 -8.19 20.66 -11.54
N GLY A 266 -8.94 21.29 -10.62
CA GLY A 266 -10.21 21.96 -10.95
C GLY A 266 -11.42 21.02 -11.03
N LYS A 267 -11.28 19.74 -10.70
CA LYS A 267 -12.35 18.73 -10.73
C LYS A 267 -12.34 17.87 -9.46
N PHE A 268 -13.48 17.27 -9.13
CA PHE A 268 -13.48 16.14 -8.19
C PHE A 268 -12.72 14.96 -8.80
N LEU A 269 -11.98 14.21 -7.99
CA LEU A 269 -11.10 13.13 -8.44
C LEU A 269 -11.80 12.13 -9.37
N PRO A 270 -13.04 11.67 -9.13
CA PRO A 270 -13.76 10.82 -10.08
C PRO A 270 -13.89 11.43 -11.49
N HIS A 271 -14.09 12.74 -11.59
CA HIS A 271 -14.20 13.45 -12.88
C HIS A 271 -12.83 13.67 -13.52
N ALA A 272 -11.80 13.95 -12.72
CA ALA A 272 -10.43 14.07 -13.22
C ALA A 272 -9.94 12.74 -13.82
N LEU A 273 -10.19 11.63 -13.14
CA LEU A 273 -9.87 10.29 -13.61
C LEU A 273 -10.63 9.92 -14.89
N ALA A 274 -11.94 10.23 -14.95
CA ALA A 274 -12.71 10.03 -16.17
C ALA A 274 -12.12 10.83 -17.34
N SER A 275 -11.77 12.10 -17.12
CA SER A 275 -11.16 12.95 -18.16
C SER A 275 -9.81 12.41 -18.65
N ALA A 276 -8.96 11.91 -17.74
CA ALA A 276 -7.70 11.29 -18.13
C ALA A 276 -7.93 10.04 -18.99
N VAL A 277 -8.96 9.24 -18.69
CA VAL A 277 -9.36 8.10 -19.53
C VAL A 277 -9.83 8.55 -20.90
N GLU A 278 -10.54 9.67 -21.02
CA GLU A 278 -10.90 10.26 -22.33
C GLU A 278 -9.65 10.58 -23.13
N ASP A 279 -8.64 11.18 -22.50
CA ASP A 279 -7.36 11.51 -23.15
C ASP A 279 -6.61 10.25 -23.63
N TYR A 280 -6.59 9.18 -22.82
CA TYR A 280 -5.90 7.93 -23.17
C TYR A 280 -6.60 7.13 -24.27
N THR A 281 -7.92 7.24 -24.37
CA THR A 281 -8.73 6.41 -25.27
C THR A 281 -9.20 7.16 -26.51
N GLY A 282 -9.19 8.49 -26.50
CA GLY A 282 -9.80 9.35 -27.51
C GLY A 282 -11.34 9.30 -27.51
N GLU A 283 -11.97 8.73 -26.47
CA GLU A 283 -13.41 8.54 -26.39
C GLU A 283 -14.01 9.21 -25.14
N PRO A 284 -15.16 9.90 -25.26
CA PRO A 284 -15.82 10.51 -24.10
C PRO A 284 -16.35 9.47 -23.11
N ALA A 285 -16.26 9.79 -21.82
CA ALA A 285 -16.88 9.06 -20.73
C ALA A 285 -18.38 9.36 -20.62
N VAL A 286 -19.14 8.44 -20.03
CA VAL A 286 -20.59 8.56 -19.77
C VAL A 286 -20.86 9.20 -18.38
N GLY A 287 -19.82 9.45 -17.60
CA GLY A 287 -19.91 10.02 -16.26
C GLY A 287 -18.55 10.03 -15.53
N PRO A 288 -18.55 10.34 -14.21
CA PRO A 288 -17.34 10.22 -13.38
C PRO A 288 -16.89 8.76 -13.22
N ALA A 289 -15.64 8.56 -12.80
CA ALA A 289 -15.12 7.25 -12.45
C ALA A 289 -15.78 6.70 -11.17
N GLU A 290 -16.56 5.64 -11.32
CA GLU A 290 -17.37 5.05 -10.24
C GLU A 290 -16.51 4.14 -9.35
N PRO A 291 -16.75 4.09 -8.03
CA PRO A 291 -16.03 3.17 -7.15
C PRO A 291 -16.33 1.72 -7.53
N LEU A 292 -15.28 0.93 -7.73
CA LEU A 292 -15.36 -0.51 -7.98
C LEU A 292 -14.80 -1.25 -6.76
N GLY A 293 -15.56 -1.28 -5.67
CA GLY A 293 -15.22 -2.06 -4.48
C GLY A 293 -15.20 -3.56 -4.76
N THR A 294 -14.68 -4.38 -3.84
CA THR A 294 -14.53 -5.84 -4.04
C THR A 294 -15.85 -6.52 -4.45
N GLN A 295 -16.97 -6.14 -3.85
CA GLN A 295 -18.29 -6.66 -4.22
C GLN A 295 -18.76 -6.19 -5.60
N GLY A 296 -18.52 -4.92 -5.94
CA GLY A 296 -18.82 -4.36 -7.26
C GLY A 296 -18.00 -5.07 -8.34
N TRP A 297 -16.72 -5.32 -8.06
CA TRP A 297 -15.85 -6.10 -8.92
C TRP A 297 -16.34 -7.54 -9.09
N GLN A 298 -16.67 -8.25 -8.00
CA GLN A 298 -17.21 -9.62 -8.05
C GLN A 298 -18.48 -9.72 -8.89
N THR A 299 -19.40 -8.78 -8.66
CA THR A 299 -20.69 -8.72 -9.36
C THR A 299 -20.46 -8.49 -10.85
N LEU A 300 -19.60 -7.52 -11.19
CA LEU A 300 -19.34 -7.11 -12.57
C LEU A 300 -18.49 -8.13 -13.33
N ALA A 301 -17.59 -8.83 -12.64
CA ALA A 301 -16.82 -9.98 -13.16
C ALA A 301 -17.67 -11.27 -13.26
N GLY A 302 -18.91 -11.26 -12.78
CA GLY A 302 -19.81 -12.42 -12.89
C GLY A 302 -19.32 -13.66 -12.14
N LEU A 303 -18.54 -13.47 -11.06
CA LEU A 303 -17.91 -14.55 -10.30
C LEU A 303 -18.94 -15.25 -9.40
N ARG A 304 -19.74 -16.15 -10.00
CA ARG A 304 -20.82 -16.89 -9.32
C ARG A 304 -20.31 -17.98 -8.37
N THR A 305 -19.12 -18.49 -8.63
CA THR A 305 -18.44 -19.52 -7.84
C THR A 305 -16.97 -19.15 -7.73
N LEU A 306 -16.61 -18.46 -6.65
CA LEU A 306 -15.20 -18.31 -6.31
C LEU A 306 -14.74 -19.65 -5.73
N PRO A 307 -13.74 -20.34 -6.32
CA PRO A 307 -13.16 -21.51 -5.67
C PRO A 307 -12.64 -21.12 -4.29
N ARG A 308 -12.15 -19.87 -4.15
CA ARG A 308 -11.70 -19.22 -2.91
C ARG A 308 -11.92 -17.71 -2.94
N ALA A 309 -12.40 -17.19 -1.82
CA ALA A 309 -12.84 -15.80 -1.70
C ALA A 309 -11.70 -14.78 -1.93
N ILE A 310 -12.04 -13.67 -2.59
CA ILE A 310 -11.23 -12.46 -2.60
C ILE A 310 -11.23 -11.90 -1.19
N ALA A 311 -10.05 -11.70 -0.62
CA ALA A 311 -9.90 -11.06 0.68
C ALA A 311 -9.80 -9.54 0.48
N PRO A 312 -10.84 -8.73 0.80
CA PRO A 312 -10.82 -7.29 0.54
C PRO A 312 -9.65 -6.57 1.19
N ILE A 313 -9.11 -7.11 2.29
CA ILE A 313 -7.97 -6.51 2.98
C ILE A 313 -6.75 -6.36 2.07
N ILE A 314 -6.48 -7.33 1.20
CA ILE A 314 -5.35 -7.25 0.27
C ILE A 314 -5.75 -6.51 -1.03
N GLU A 315 -7.01 -6.15 -1.26
CA GLU A 315 -7.40 -5.46 -2.49
C GLU A 315 -6.98 -3.99 -2.53
N THR A 316 -6.41 -3.54 -3.64
CA THR A 316 -6.20 -2.12 -3.89
C THR A 316 -7.50 -1.44 -4.34
N PRO A 317 -7.67 -0.13 -4.06
CA PRO A 317 -8.79 0.65 -4.58
C PRO A 317 -8.89 0.56 -6.10
N LYS A 318 -10.11 0.34 -6.60
CA LYS A 318 -10.41 0.31 -8.04
C LYS A 318 -11.56 1.26 -8.37
N LYS A 319 -11.54 1.80 -9.58
CA LYS A 319 -12.63 2.58 -10.16
C LYS A 319 -12.94 2.09 -11.56
N LEU A 320 -14.16 2.34 -12.03
CA LEU A 320 -14.62 1.99 -13.36
C LEU A 320 -15.03 3.25 -14.12
N VAL A 321 -14.60 3.34 -15.37
CA VAL A 321 -15.04 4.39 -16.31
C VAL A 321 -15.78 3.73 -17.46
N HIS A 322 -16.99 4.21 -17.72
CA HIS A 322 -17.82 3.80 -18.85
C HIS A 322 -17.61 4.77 -20.01
N LEU A 323 -17.27 4.26 -21.20
CA LEU A 323 -17.13 5.05 -22.43
C LEU A 323 -18.44 5.03 -23.22
N ARG A 324 -18.68 6.07 -24.04
CA ARG A 324 -19.89 6.17 -24.87
C ARG A 324 -20.07 5.01 -25.86
N SER A 325 -18.99 4.35 -26.25
CA SER A 325 -19.01 3.15 -27.09
C SER A 325 -19.56 1.90 -26.39
N GLY A 326 -19.79 1.95 -25.07
CA GLY A 326 -20.12 0.80 -24.23
C GLY A 326 -18.88 0.02 -23.75
N ARG A 327 -17.67 0.45 -24.14
CA ARG A 327 -16.41 -0.08 -23.59
C ARG A 327 -16.18 0.45 -22.18
N ASN A 328 -15.45 -0.31 -21.37
CA ASN A 328 -15.09 0.08 -20.00
C ASN A 328 -13.57 0.16 -19.84
N VAL A 329 -13.14 0.98 -18.88
CA VAL A 329 -11.75 1.09 -18.42
C VAL A 329 -11.74 0.92 -16.91
N VAL A 330 -10.90 0.00 -16.42
CA VAL A 330 -10.68 -0.18 -14.98
C VAL A 330 -9.44 0.60 -14.55
N LEU A 331 -9.61 1.40 -13.52
CA LEU A 331 -8.54 2.15 -12.87
C LEU A 331 -8.13 1.38 -11.62
N LYS A 332 -6.85 1.06 -11.47
CA LYS A 332 -6.27 0.44 -10.26
C LYS A 332 -5.34 1.44 -9.60
N PHE A 333 -5.54 1.72 -8.32
CA PHE A 333 -4.60 2.55 -7.58
C PHE A 333 -3.31 1.77 -7.35
N ALA A 334 -2.18 2.40 -7.64
CA ALA A 334 -0.86 1.78 -7.53
C ALA A 334 0.18 2.75 -6.93
N GLY A 335 -0.30 3.69 -6.11
CA GLY A 335 0.53 4.45 -5.19
C GLY A 335 1.11 5.75 -5.75
N MET A 336 1.60 6.60 -4.84
CA MET A 336 2.21 7.90 -5.13
C MET A 336 3.54 8.12 -4.40
N ASP A 337 3.95 7.18 -3.54
CA ASP A 337 5.18 7.27 -2.76
C ASP A 337 6.43 6.95 -3.59
N LEU A 338 7.61 7.15 -2.98
CA LEU A 338 8.89 6.89 -3.64
C LEU A 338 9.03 5.47 -4.17
N SER A 339 8.53 4.46 -3.44
CA SER A 339 8.68 3.04 -3.81
C SER A 339 7.73 2.62 -4.93
N SER A 340 6.54 3.23 -5.00
CA SER A 340 5.59 3.00 -6.08
C SER A 340 6.09 3.53 -7.43
N GLN A 341 6.93 4.57 -7.43
CA GLN A 341 7.42 5.16 -8.67
C GLN A 341 8.36 4.26 -9.48
N GLU A 342 9.14 3.43 -8.80
CA GLU A 342 10.05 2.46 -9.44
C GLU A 342 9.26 1.28 -10.03
N HIS A 343 8.13 0.92 -9.42
CA HIS A 343 7.28 -0.17 -9.85
C HIS A 343 6.62 0.08 -11.21
N TRP A 344 6.28 1.34 -11.55
CA TRP A 344 5.76 1.72 -12.87
C TRP A 344 6.66 1.30 -14.04
N ARG A 345 7.95 1.11 -13.77
CA ARG A 345 8.98 0.83 -14.78
C ARG A 345 9.30 -0.65 -14.92
N SER A 346 8.83 -1.50 -14.01
CA SER A 346 9.03 -2.95 -14.05
C SER A 346 7.79 -3.65 -14.61
N GLY A 347 7.71 -3.79 -15.93
CA GLY A 347 6.71 -4.63 -16.60
C GLY A 347 7.18 -6.09 -16.75
N PRO A 348 6.28 -7.02 -17.11
CA PRO A 348 6.67 -8.39 -17.44
C PRO A 348 7.64 -8.39 -18.63
N ASN A 349 8.54 -9.38 -18.68
CA ASN A 349 9.36 -9.64 -19.85
C ASN A 349 8.47 -10.14 -20.99
N THR A 350 8.10 -9.24 -21.91
CA THR A 350 7.21 -9.50 -23.05
C THR A 350 7.78 -10.50 -24.06
N ALA A 351 9.08 -10.83 -23.98
CA ALA A 351 9.66 -11.91 -24.77
C ALA A 351 9.21 -13.31 -24.28
N LEU A 352 8.80 -13.44 -23.01
CA LEU A 352 8.41 -14.71 -22.39
C LEU A 352 6.90 -14.91 -22.33
N VAL A 353 6.13 -13.84 -22.12
CA VAL A 353 4.71 -13.81 -22.48
C VAL A 353 4.54 -12.87 -23.65
N THR A 354 4.26 -13.46 -24.81
CA THR A 354 3.74 -12.71 -25.97
C THR A 354 2.60 -11.78 -25.55
N ASP A 355 2.24 -10.81 -26.39
CA ASP A 355 1.05 -9.92 -26.31
C ASP A 355 -0.30 -10.64 -26.15
N ARG A 356 -0.33 -11.91 -25.75
CA ARG A 356 -1.50 -12.74 -25.46
C ARG A 356 -1.89 -12.68 -23.98
N ALA A 357 -0.94 -12.75 -23.04
CA ALA A 357 -1.27 -12.88 -21.61
C ALA A 357 -1.28 -11.53 -20.86
N ALA A 358 -0.27 -10.67 -21.07
CA ALA A 358 -0.18 -9.39 -20.38
C ALA A 358 -1.17 -8.35 -20.94
N ILE A 359 -1.55 -7.37 -20.11
CA ILE A 359 -2.30 -6.19 -20.54
C ILE A 359 -1.46 -4.96 -20.23
N SER A 360 -1.19 -4.14 -21.23
CA SER A 360 -0.51 -2.87 -21.04
C SER A 360 -1.47 -1.82 -20.47
N PRO A 361 -1.04 -1.00 -19.50
CA PRO A 361 -1.84 0.15 -19.07
C PRO A 361 -1.96 1.14 -20.23
N LEU A 362 -3.13 1.77 -20.34
CA LEU A 362 -3.42 2.87 -21.27
C LEU A 362 -2.72 4.16 -20.86
N GLY A 363 -2.51 4.34 -19.55
CA GLY A 363 -1.90 5.53 -18.98
C GLY A 363 -1.88 5.49 -17.45
N CYS A 364 -1.23 6.50 -16.86
CA CYS A 364 -1.18 6.71 -15.42
C CYS A 364 -1.59 8.15 -15.10
N HIS A 365 -2.57 8.31 -14.21
CA HIS A 365 -3.03 9.62 -13.75
C HIS A 365 -3.16 9.63 -12.23
N GLN A 366 -2.49 10.56 -11.55
CA GLN A 366 -2.64 10.80 -10.10
C GLN A 366 -2.45 9.53 -9.25
N GLY A 367 -1.59 8.58 -9.64
CA GLY A 367 -1.38 7.31 -8.92
C GLY A 367 -2.31 6.16 -9.33
N TRP A 368 -3.14 6.34 -10.36
CA TRP A 368 -4.02 5.32 -10.92
C TRP A 368 -3.53 4.86 -12.28
N LEU A 369 -3.43 3.53 -12.47
CA LEU A 369 -3.24 2.94 -13.79
C LEU A 369 -4.59 2.66 -14.44
N ALA A 370 -4.74 3.14 -15.67
CA ALA A 370 -5.88 2.83 -16.51
C ALA A 370 -5.59 1.55 -17.31
N TYR A 371 -6.45 0.54 -17.19
CA TYR A 371 -6.39 -0.68 -18.00
C TYR A 371 -7.68 -0.83 -18.81
N PRO A 372 -7.60 -1.31 -20.06
CA PRO A 372 -8.81 -1.66 -20.79
C PRO A 372 -9.56 -2.77 -20.05
N TRP A 373 -10.88 -2.65 -19.96
CA TRP A 373 -11.69 -3.76 -19.43
C TRP A 373 -11.64 -4.93 -20.42
N ILE A 374 -11.16 -6.08 -19.94
CA ILE A 374 -11.14 -7.30 -20.74
C ILE A 374 -12.44 -8.06 -20.50
N SER A 375 -13.20 -8.25 -21.58
CA SER A 375 -14.41 -9.07 -21.56
C SER A 375 -14.09 -10.50 -21.96
N GLY A 376 -14.73 -11.46 -21.31
CA GLY A 376 -14.57 -12.89 -21.59
C GLY A 376 -15.04 -13.73 -20.42
N GLU A 377 -14.73 -15.03 -20.48
CA GLU A 377 -15.03 -15.98 -19.42
C GLU A 377 -13.84 -16.06 -18.46
N HIS A 378 -14.11 -15.89 -17.16
CA HIS A 378 -13.10 -16.11 -16.13
C HIS A 378 -12.76 -17.60 -16.05
N LEU A 379 -11.47 -17.91 -15.94
CA LEU A 379 -11.02 -19.29 -15.80
C LEU A 379 -11.31 -19.84 -14.40
N SER A 380 -11.33 -21.16 -14.33
CA SER A 380 -11.50 -21.96 -13.11
C SER A 380 -10.33 -22.94 -12.96
N ALA A 381 -10.23 -23.59 -11.80
CA ALA A 381 -9.26 -24.67 -11.60
C ALA A 381 -9.40 -25.80 -12.65
N ALA A 382 -10.60 -26.01 -13.20
CA ALA A 382 -10.83 -27.03 -14.23
C ALA A 382 -10.16 -26.71 -15.58
N ASP A 383 -9.74 -25.46 -15.80
CA ASP A 383 -9.05 -25.02 -17.01
C ASP A 383 -7.54 -25.28 -16.99
N ALA A 384 -7.00 -25.87 -15.91
CA ALA A 384 -5.57 -26.16 -15.73
C ALA A 384 -5.08 -27.39 -16.53
N ASP A 385 -5.28 -27.39 -17.85
CA ASP A 385 -4.76 -28.42 -18.74
C ASP A 385 -3.27 -28.23 -19.10
N THR A 386 -2.67 -29.22 -19.77
CA THR A 386 -1.25 -29.17 -20.17
C THR A 386 -0.93 -27.90 -20.97
N SER A 387 -1.82 -27.50 -21.88
CA SER A 387 -1.59 -26.37 -22.78
C SER A 387 -1.59 -25.06 -21.98
N PHE A 388 -2.57 -24.87 -21.08
CA PHE A 388 -2.60 -23.72 -20.20
C PHE A 388 -1.35 -23.63 -19.32
N ILE A 389 -0.95 -24.73 -18.67
CA ILE A 389 0.24 -24.76 -17.81
C ILE A 389 1.51 -24.39 -18.58
N THR A 390 1.71 -24.99 -19.75
CA THR A 390 2.97 -24.89 -20.50
C THR A 390 3.08 -23.64 -21.37
N GLU A 391 1.97 -23.14 -21.89
CA GLU A 391 1.90 -22.01 -22.83
C GLU A 391 1.54 -20.68 -22.14
N TYR A 392 0.83 -20.71 -21.00
CA TYR A 392 0.38 -19.50 -20.30
C TYR A 392 0.97 -19.36 -18.90
N LEU A 393 0.66 -20.29 -17.99
CA LEU A 393 0.97 -20.12 -16.57
C LEU A 393 2.48 -20.14 -16.29
N GLY A 394 3.20 -21.16 -16.74
CA GLY A 394 4.65 -21.27 -16.57
C GLY A 394 5.42 -20.09 -17.19
N PRO A 395 5.17 -19.74 -18.48
CA PRO A 395 5.75 -18.56 -19.10
C PRO A 395 5.43 -17.25 -18.39
N TRP A 396 4.21 -17.09 -17.86
CA TRP A 396 3.81 -15.92 -17.10
C TRP A 396 4.65 -15.76 -15.83
N LEU A 397 4.78 -16.82 -15.01
CA LEU A 397 5.59 -16.77 -13.79
C LEU A 397 7.04 -16.37 -14.09
N ALA A 398 7.62 -16.95 -15.15
CA ALA A 398 8.97 -16.58 -15.57
C ALA A 398 9.09 -15.13 -16.04
N ALA A 399 8.07 -14.62 -16.74
CA ALA A 399 8.09 -13.28 -17.30
C ALA A 399 7.94 -12.18 -16.25
N VAL A 400 7.18 -12.42 -15.17
CA VAL A 400 7.02 -11.45 -14.08
C VAL A 400 8.20 -11.49 -13.11
N SER A 401 8.97 -12.58 -13.09
CA SER A 401 10.19 -12.75 -12.27
C SER A 401 11.43 -12.04 -12.82
N THR A 402 11.32 -10.74 -13.11
CA THR A 402 12.40 -9.93 -13.71
C THR A 402 13.45 -9.47 -12.71
N ARG A 403 13.07 -9.25 -11.45
CA ARG A 403 13.98 -8.87 -10.35
C ARG A 403 14.77 -10.10 -9.87
N LYS A 404 16.04 -9.91 -9.55
CA LYS A 404 16.87 -10.90 -8.85
C LYS A 404 17.02 -10.50 -7.38
N LEU A 405 16.75 -11.43 -6.48
CA LEU A 405 17.00 -11.30 -5.05
C LEU A 405 18.45 -11.67 -4.75
N ASN A 406 19.11 -10.86 -3.94
CA ASN A 406 20.39 -11.24 -3.37
C ASN A 406 20.21 -12.22 -2.20
N HIS A 407 21.32 -12.83 -1.75
CA HIS A 407 21.32 -13.84 -0.69
C HIS A 407 20.66 -13.35 0.62
N GLY A 408 20.91 -12.11 1.03
CA GLY A 408 20.30 -11.53 2.24
C GLY A 408 18.78 -11.40 2.11
N GLU A 409 18.29 -10.93 0.96
CA GLU A 409 16.85 -10.81 0.72
C GLU A 409 16.12 -12.16 0.72
N ILE A 410 16.77 -13.21 0.21
CA ILE A 410 16.22 -14.58 0.23
C ILE A 410 16.12 -15.07 1.68
N HIS A 411 17.17 -14.87 2.47
CA HIS A 411 17.18 -15.23 3.89
C HIS A 411 16.08 -14.49 4.67
N ASP A 412 15.96 -13.18 4.46
CA ASP A 412 14.91 -12.38 5.09
C ASP A 412 13.51 -12.87 4.69
N GLY A 413 13.31 -13.23 3.42
CA GLY A 413 12.06 -13.81 2.91
C GLY A 413 11.66 -15.10 3.61
N ILE A 414 12.60 -16.03 3.74
CA ILE A 414 12.40 -17.31 4.43
C ILE A 414 12.10 -17.09 5.93
N ARG A 415 12.81 -16.18 6.59
CA ARG A 415 12.57 -15.85 8.01
C ARG A 415 11.18 -15.25 8.22
N ARG A 416 10.70 -14.38 7.32
CA ARG A 416 9.32 -13.86 7.40
C ARG A 416 8.26 -14.95 7.30
N ILE A 417 8.46 -15.95 6.44
CA ILE A 417 7.59 -17.13 6.38
C ILE A 417 7.65 -17.88 7.70
N ALA A 418 8.84 -18.17 8.24
CA ALA A 418 9.01 -18.87 9.51
C ALA A 418 8.31 -18.16 10.68
N ASP A 419 8.40 -16.83 10.75
CA ASP A 419 7.73 -16.01 11.77
C ASP A 419 6.21 -16.11 11.65
N ALA A 420 5.67 -16.08 10.43
CA ALA A 420 4.24 -16.23 10.18
C ALA A 420 3.74 -17.63 10.57
N LEU A 421 4.50 -18.67 10.24
CA LEU A 421 4.18 -20.05 10.59
C LEU A 421 4.25 -20.29 12.10
N SER A 422 5.25 -19.71 12.77
CA SER A 422 5.41 -19.77 14.23
C SER A 422 4.25 -19.07 14.94
N ALA A 423 3.88 -17.87 14.46
CA ALA A 423 2.73 -17.15 14.98
C ALA A 423 1.42 -17.92 14.78
N TRP A 424 1.26 -18.62 13.65
CA TRP A 424 0.10 -19.47 13.41
C TRP A 424 0.09 -20.67 14.37
N ALA A 425 1.20 -21.38 14.52
CA ALA A 425 1.31 -22.56 15.38
C ALA A 425 0.99 -22.25 16.84
N MET A 426 1.45 -21.10 17.35
CA MET A 426 1.14 -20.63 18.70
C MET A 426 -0.35 -20.35 18.94
N MET A 427 -1.13 -20.10 17.89
CA MET A 427 -2.57 -19.86 17.99
C MET A 427 -3.41 -21.14 17.87
N GLN A 428 -2.82 -22.27 17.50
CA GLN A 428 -3.52 -23.53 17.32
C GLN A 428 -3.34 -24.44 18.53
N GLU A 429 -4.45 -24.93 19.09
CA GLU A 429 -4.39 -26.01 20.07
C GLU A 429 -3.79 -27.27 19.42
N GLY A 430 -2.70 -27.78 19.98
CA GLY A 430 -1.98 -28.93 19.41
C GLY A 430 -1.25 -28.64 18.10
N GLY A 431 -0.95 -27.37 17.79
CA GLY A 431 -0.10 -26.99 16.67
C GLY A 431 1.33 -27.55 16.78
N PRO A 432 2.09 -27.58 15.67
CA PRO A 432 3.47 -28.05 15.69
C PRO A 432 4.33 -27.18 16.62
N PRO A 433 5.35 -27.74 17.29
CA PRO A 433 6.22 -26.95 18.14
C PRO A 433 7.02 -25.95 17.29
N VAL A 434 7.19 -24.72 17.79
CA VAL A 434 7.97 -23.66 17.11
C VAL A 434 9.38 -24.13 16.77
N SER A 435 9.99 -24.96 17.63
CA SER A 435 11.31 -25.55 17.37
C SER A 435 11.36 -26.48 16.15
N ALA A 436 10.24 -27.13 15.76
CA ALA A 436 10.18 -27.87 14.50
C ALA A 436 10.20 -26.93 13.30
N ILE A 437 9.46 -25.81 13.38
CA ILE A 437 9.46 -24.76 12.34
C ILE A 437 10.86 -24.18 12.18
N GLU A 438 11.54 -23.86 13.29
CA GLU A 438 12.93 -23.38 13.28
C GLU A 438 13.87 -24.38 12.61
N ARG A 439 13.80 -25.68 12.96
CA ARG A 439 14.63 -26.72 12.32
C ARG A 439 14.42 -26.78 10.81
N VAL A 440 13.17 -26.79 10.35
CA VAL A 440 12.85 -26.81 8.91
C VAL A 440 13.35 -25.53 8.23
N THR A 441 13.21 -24.39 8.91
CA THR A 441 13.71 -23.10 8.42
C THR A 441 15.21 -23.15 8.19
N GLU A 442 16.00 -23.63 9.15
CA GLU A 442 17.46 -23.76 8.97
C GLU A 442 17.80 -24.72 7.82
N GLN A 443 17.09 -25.83 7.68
CA GLN A 443 17.30 -26.77 6.56
C GLN A 443 16.99 -26.14 5.19
N VAL A 444 15.96 -25.29 5.10
CA VAL A 444 15.64 -24.55 3.87
C VAL A 444 16.70 -23.48 3.60
N LEU A 445 17.20 -22.80 4.64
CA LEU A 445 18.30 -21.83 4.51
C LEU A 445 19.60 -22.49 4.04
N ASP A 446 19.91 -23.71 4.52
CA ASP A 446 21.09 -24.47 4.09
C ASP A 446 21.06 -24.85 2.59
N GLU A 447 19.88 -24.91 1.98
CA GLU A 447 19.71 -25.12 0.54
C GLU A 447 19.91 -23.85 -0.29
N VAL A 448 19.92 -22.67 0.34
CA VAL A 448 20.08 -21.38 -0.35
C VAL A 448 21.55 -21.16 -0.72
N GLY A 449 21.84 -21.30 -2.01
CA GLY A 449 23.14 -20.92 -2.55
C GLY A 449 23.42 -19.40 -2.50
N ALA A 450 24.66 -19.02 -2.76
CA ALA A 450 25.07 -17.60 -2.84
C ALA A 450 24.60 -16.88 -4.12
N ALA A 451 24.12 -17.62 -5.12
CA ALA A 451 23.71 -17.06 -6.40
C ALA A 451 22.37 -16.30 -6.28
N PRO A 452 22.23 -15.13 -6.93
CA PRO A 452 20.96 -14.42 -6.96
C PRO A 452 19.82 -15.26 -7.56
N GLN A 453 18.65 -15.24 -6.92
CA GLN A 453 17.47 -16.00 -7.37
C GLN A 453 16.42 -15.09 -8.01
N PRO A 454 15.60 -15.58 -8.96
CA PRO A 454 14.45 -14.81 -9.44
C PRO A 454 13.47 -14.52 -8.29
N CYS A 455 13.07 -13.25 -8.15
CA CYS A 455 11.98 -12.84 -7.28
C CYS A 455 10.64 -13.25 -7.91
N TYR A 456 9.63 -13.57 -7.11
CA TYR A 456 8.26 -13.61 -7.63
C TYR A 456 7.84 -12.23 -8.13
N GLY A 457 6.83 -12.18 -9.02
CA GLY A 457 6.41 -10.92 -9.63
C GLY A 457 4.90 -10.73 -9.73
N ASP A 458 4.11 -11.80 -9.60
CA ASP A 458 2.66 -11.71 -9.53
C ASP A 458 2.23 -11.63 -8.07
N GLY A 459 2.15 -12.74 -7.34
CA GLY A 459 1.63 -12.81 -5.98
C GLY A 459 0.13 -13.11 -5.90
N ARG A 460 -0.61 -12.96 -7.01
CA ARG A 460 -2.05 -13.31 -7.12
C ARG A 460 -2.35 -14.18 -8.32
N LEU A 461 -2.35 -15.48 -8.07
CA LEU A 461 -2.45 -16.49 -9.13
C LEU A 461 -3.80 -17.19 -9.18
N ALA A 462 -4.84 -16.61 -8.60
CA ALA A 462 -6.18 -17.20 -8.60
C ALA A 462 -6.72 -17.36 -10.03
N PRO A 463 -7.46 -18.46 -10.33
CA PRO A 463 -7.98 -18.71 -11.68
C PRO A 463 -8.85 -17.57 -12.24
N HIS A 464 -9.63 -16.93 -11.37
CA HIS A 464 -10.49 -15.81 -11.76
C HIS A 464 -9.72 -14.54 -12.16
N GLU A 465 -8.40 -14.48 -11.94
CA GLU A 465 -7.57 -13.39 -12.48
C GLU A 465 -7.18 -13.61 -13.94
N TRP A 466 -7.66 -14.69 -14.56
CA TRP A 466 -7.42 -15.03 -15.96
C TRP A 466 -8.74 -15.03 -16.72
N ILE A 467 -8.76 -14.35 -17.86
CA ILE A 467 -9.94 -14.23 -18.72
C ILE A 467 -9.66 -14.82 -20.09
N ARG A 468 -10.47 -15.78 -20.51
CA ARG A 468 -10.53 -16.29 -21.89
C ARG A 468 -11.46 -15.40 -22.70
N GLN A 469 -10.90 -14.68 -23.66
CA GLN A 469 -11.65 -13.85 -24.58
C GLN A 469 -12.37 -14.71 -25.63
N SER A 470 -13.36 -14.14 -26.32
CA SER A 470 -14.13 -14.84 -27.36
C SER A 470 -13.30 -15.35 -28.54
N ASN A 471 -12.11 -14.78 -28.77
CA ASN A 471 -11.14 -15.23 -29.76
C ASN A 471 -10.20 -16.34 -29.23
N GLY A 472 -10.44 -16.86 -28.03
CA GLY A 472 -9.65 -17.91 -27.38
C GLY A 472 -8.38 -17.43 -26.67
N VAL A 473 -7.99 -16.17 -26.80
CA VAL A 473 -6.81 -15.60 -26.12
C VAL A 473 -7.08 -15.49 -24.62
N ILE A 474 -6.14 -15.96 -23.80
CA ILE A 474 -6.22 -15.87 -22.35
C ILE A 474 -5.36 -14.70 -21.85
N ARG A 475 -5.97 -13.82 -21.06
CA ARG A 475 -5.38 -12.60 -20.48
C ARG A 475 -5.29 -12.71 -18.97
N LYS A 476 -4.19 -12.30 -18.36
CA LYS A 476 -4.08 -12.06 -16.91
C LYS A 476 -4.48 -10.62 -16.61
N VAL A 477 -5.50 -10.42 -15.77
CA VAL A 477 -6.12 -9.11 -15.52
C VAL A 477 -5.68 -8.45 -14.21
N ASP A 478 -4.96 -9.18 -13.36
CA ASP A 478 -4.27 -8.62 -12.20
C ASP A 478 -2.75 -8.73 -12.37
N LEU A 479 -2.07 -7.59 -12.32
CA LEU A 479 -0.71 -7.47 -12.84
C LEU A 479 0.20 -6.92 -11.73
N GLY A 480 0.87 -7.82 -11.02
CA GLY A 480 2.02 -7.55 -10.14
C GLY A 480 1.84 -6.50 -9.03
N GLY A 481 2.97 -6.17 -8.37
CA GLY A 481 3.05 -5.15 -7.31
C GLY A 481 2.71 -5.65 -5.91
N HIS A 482 2.46 -6.95 -5.77
CA HIS A 482 2.06 -7.57 -4.50
C HIS A 482 3.25 -7.86 -3.57
N ASP A 483 4.49 -7.71 -4.03
CA ASP A 483 5.72 -7.79 -3.23
C ASP A 483 5.95 -6.58 -2.31
N ARG A 484 5.12 -5.56 -2.46
CA ARG A 484 5.20 -4.30 -1.74
C ARG A 484 3.86 -3.88 -1.17
N ASP A 485 2.94 -4.81 -0.91
CA ASP A 485 1.69 -4.48 -0.22
C ASP A 485 1.89 -4.38 1.30
N HIS A 486 0.83 -4.05 2.05
CA HIS A 486 0.89 -3.97 3.52
C HIS A 486 1.01 -5.33 4.23
N THR A 487 1.29 -6.42 3.51
CA THR A 487 1.35 -7.77 4.09
C THR A 487 2.78 -8.16 4.45
N TRP A 488 2.94 -9.14 5.35
CA TRP A 488 4.27 -9.60 5.75
C TRP A 488 5.07 -10.32 4.65
N VAL A 489 4.46 -10.65 3.51
CA VAL A 489 5.09 -11.47 2.46
C VAL A 489 6.39 -10.81 1.97
N GLY A 490 6.31 -9.55 1.55
CA GLY A 490 7.44 -8.80 0.98
C GLY A 490 8.07 -9.51 -0.23
N PRO A 491 9.32 -9.20 -0.60
CA PRO A 491 10.04 -9.90 -1.67
C PRO A 491 10.36 -11.37 -1.32
N GLN A 492 10.04 -12.30 -2.21
CA GLN A 492 10.22 -13.75 -2.04
C GLN A 492 10.81 -14.38 -3.31
N SER A 493 11.36 -15.59 -3.19
CA SER A 493 11.76 -16.38 -4.37
C SER A 493 10.55 -16.62 -5.29
N VAL A 494 10.79 -16.83 -6.60
CA VAL A 494 9.75 -17.25 -7.57
C VAL A 494 8.98 -18.49 -7.14
N ILE A 495 9.54 -19.29 -6.22
CA ILE A 495 8.86 -20.40 -5.54
C ILE A 495 7.54 -19.94 -4.91
N TRP A 496 7.43 -18.70 -4.43
CA TRP A 496 6.18 -18.14 -3.87
C TRP A 496 5.05 -18.10 -4.89
N ASP A 497 5.33 -17.63 -6.11
CA ASP A 497 4.37 -17.66 -7.21
C ASP A 497 4.08 -19.11 -7.64
N LEU A 498 5.11 -19.96 -7.73
CA LEU A 498 4.94 -21.37 -8.10
C LEU A 498 3.96 -22.11 -7.17
N VAL A 499 4.17 -22.05 -5.85
CA VAL A 499 3.27 -22.69 -4.88
C VAL A 499 1.91 -22.01 -4.81
N GLY A 500 1.86 -20.68 -5.03
CA GLY A 500 0.60 -19.96 -5.15
C GLY A 500 -0.22 -20.50 -6.30
N ALA A 501 0.39 -20.74 -7.46
CA ALA A 501 -0.29 -21.34 -8.60
C ALA A 501 -0.79 -22.76 -8.30
N GLU A 502 0.07 -23.62 -7.74
CA GLU A 502 -0.29 -25.01 -7.37
C GLU A 502 -1.47 -25.06 -6.38
N VAL A 503 -1.45 -24.16 -5.40
CA VAL A 503 -2.51 -24.07 -4.39
C VAL A 503 -3.79 -23.52 -5.00
N GLU A 504 -3.75 -22.40 -5.70
CA GLU A 504 -4.95 -21.68 -6.18
C GLU A 504 -5.67 -22.39 -7.33
N TRP A 505 -4.91 -23.08 -8.19
CA TRP A 505 -5.47 -23.88 -9.30
C TRP A 505 -5.79 -25.32 -8.90
N ASP A 506 -5.54 -25.69 -7.64
CA ASP A 506 -5.76 -27.05 -7.13
C ASP A 506 -5.08 -28.12 -8.01
N LEU A 507 -3.85 -27.85 -8.44
CA LEU A 507 -3.13 -28.70 -9.38
C LEU A 507 -2.89 -30.10 -8.79
N ASP A 508 -3.18 -31.13 -9.58
CA ASP A 508 -2.79 -32.49 -9.26
C ASP A 508 -1.25 -32.66 -9.33
N PRO A 509 -0.68 -33.75 -8.78
CA PRO A 509 0.76 -33.96 -8.77
C PRO A 509 1.42 -33.96 -10.16
N THR A 510 0.71 -34.39 -11.21
CA THR A 510 1.22 -34.39 -12.58
C THR A 510 1.31 -32.96 -13.12
N ARG A 511 0.24 -32.17 -12.99
CA ARG A 511 0.20 -30.77 -13.42
C ARG A 511 1.17 -29.88 -12.64
N ALA A 512 1.29 -30.11 -11.33
CA ALA A 512 2.28 -29.42 -10.51
C ALA A 512 3.71 -29.70 -11.00
N ALA A 513 4.05 -30.96 -11.28
CA ALA A 513 5.36 -31.33 -11.81
C ALA A 513 5.66 -30.70 -13.19
N GLU A 514 4.68 -30.65 -14.08
CA GLU A 514 4.78 -29.97 -15.37
C GLU A 514 5.06 -28.46 -15.21
N LEU A 515 4.31 -27.79 -14.33
CA LEU A 515 4.51 -26.37 -14.04
C LEU A 515 5.91 -26.11 -13.46
N ARG A 516 6.33 -26.88 -12.45
CA ARG A 516 7.67 -26.78 -11.83
C ARG A 516 8.77 -26.93 -12.87
N SER A 517 8.69 -27.96 -13.72
CA SER A 517 9.65 -28.20 -14.79
C SER A 517 9.69 -27.03 -15.79
N ARG A 518 8.53 -26.51 -16.16
CA ARG A 518 8.43 -25.36 -17.07
C ARG A 518 9.07 -24.11 -16.49
N VAL A 519 8.73 -23.75 -15.25
CA VAL A 519 9.30 -22.57 -14.58
C VAL A 519 10.81 -22.72 -14.37
N GLN A 520 11.28 -23.90 -13.96
CA GLN A 520 12.71 -24.19 -13.82
C GLN A 520 13.45 -23.99 -15.16
N SER A 521 12.89 -24.49 -16.27
CA SER A 521 13.50 -24.35 -17.60
C SER A 521 13.64 -22.89 -18.06
N LEU A 522 12.72 -22.02 -17.64
CA LEU A 522 12.68 -20.62 -18.07
C LEU A 522 13.44 -19.68 -17.13
N THR A 523 13.48 -19.98 -15.84
CA THR A 523 14.05 -19.10 -14.81
C THR A 523 15.41 -19.57 -14.28
N GLY A 524 15.74 -20.85 -14.49
CA GLY A 524 16.88 -21.53 -13.88
C GLY A 524 16.70 -21.84 -12.39
N CYS A 525 15.54 -21.52 -11.78
CA CYS A 525 15.29 -21.77 -10.37
C CYS A 525 14.80 -23.21 -10.16
N ALA A 526 15.64 -24.02 -9.52
CA ALA A 526 15.24 -25.33 -9.02
C ALA A 526 14.68 -25.19 -7.60
N CYS A 527 13.73 -26.06 -7.24
CA CYS A 527 13.17 -26.13 -5.90
C CYS A 527 13.22 -27.58 -5.40
N SER A 528 13.64 -27.76 -4.15
CA SER A 528 13.55 -29.05 -3.46
C SER A 528 12.11 -29.29 -2.97
N GLU A 529 11.75 -30.55 -2.73
CA GLU A 529 10.46 -30.87 -2.10
C GLU A 529 10.30 -30.21 -0.72
N ARG A 530 11.39 -30.07 0.03
CA ARG A 530 11.41 -29.37 1.33
C ARG A 530 11.07 -27.89 1.18
N SER A 531 11.76 -27.21 0.25
CA SER A 531 11.49 -25.81 -0.07
C SER A 531 10.03 -25.62 -0.54
N LEU A 532 9.53 -26.49 -1.41
CA LEU A 532 8.14 -26.45 -1.87
C LEU A 532 7.14 -26.59 -0.72
N ALA A 533 7.34 -27.56 0.18
CA ALA A 533 6.46 -27.75 1.34
C ALA A 533 6.47 -26.53 2.28
N PHE A 534 7.66 -25.97 2.56
CA PHE A 534 7.82 -24.78 3.39
C PHE A 534 7.12 -23.54 2.80
N TYR A 535 7.35 -23.25 1.52
CA TYR A 535 6.70 -22.14 0.83
C TYR A 535 5.18 -22.35 0.70
N THR A 536 4.72 -23.58 0.44
CA THR A 536 3.29 -23.92 0.38
C THR A 536 2.60 -23.66 1.73
N ALA A 537 3.25 -24.06 2.83
CA ALA A 537 2.77 -23.77 4.17
C ALA A 537 2.71 -22.25 4.41
N GLY A 538 3.78 -21.51 4.09
CA GLY A 538 3.80 -20.05 4.18
C GLY A 538 2.67 -19.37 3.41
N TYR A 539 2.45 -19.78 2.16
CA TYR A 539 1.39 -19.26 1.31
C TYR A 539 -0.01 -19.55 1.88
N CYS A 540 -0.24 -20.78 2.37
CA CYS A 540 -1.51 -21.14 2.99
C CYS A 540 -1.75 -20.37 4.30
N ALA A 541 -0.72 -20.17 5.14
CA ALA A 541 -0.85 -19.36 6.34
C ALA A 541 -1.20 -17.90 6.01
N PHE A 542 -0.57 -17.32 4.99
CA PHE A 542 -0.90 -15.99 4.49
C PHE A 542 -2.37 -15.89 4.05
N ARG A 543 -2.81 -16.80 3.17
CA ARG A 543 -4.19 -16.77 2.64
C ARG A 543 -5.23 -17.08 3.71
N ALA A 544 -4.94 -17.98 4.66
CA ALA A 544 -5.80 -18.26 5.80
C ALA A 544 -5.98 -17.00 6.68
N ALA A 545 -4.89 -16.27 6.95
CA ALA A 545 -4.93 -15.04 7.74
C ALA A 545 -5.70 -13.92 7.02
N ALA A 546 -5.50 -13.75 5.71
CA ALA A 546 -6.22 -12.77 4.90
C ALA A 546 -7.74 -13.04 4.89
N ALA A 547 -8.13 -14.31 4.74
CA ALA A 547 -9.52 -14.74 4.78
C ALA A 547 -10.15 -14.52 6.17
N HIS A 548 -9.44 -14.90 7.24
CA HIS A 548 -9.89 -14.71 8.61
C HIS A 548 -10.13 -13.23 8.94
N TYR A 549 -9.15 -12.37 8.64
CA TYR A 549 -9.26 -10.93 8.89
C TYR A 549 -10.43 -10.30 8.13
N SER A 550 -10.56 -10.66 6.85
CA SER A 550 -11.65 -10.19 6.01
C SER A 550 -13.03 -10.65 6.52
N ALA A 551 -13.13 -11.89 7.02
CA ALA A 551 -14.37 -12.42 7.58
C ALA A 551 -14.78 -11.66 8.85
N ALA A 552 -13.80 -11.29 9.68
CA ALA A 552 -14.01 -10.55 10.93
C ALA A 552 -14.41 -9.08 10.72
N THR A 553 -14.07 -8.50 9.56
CA THR A 553 -14.26 -7.07 9.27
C THR A 553 -15.37 -6.77 8.27
N THR A 554 -15.78 -7.74 7.45
CA THR A 554 -16.89 -7.56 6.50
C THR A 554 -18.24 -7.49 7.22
N ASN A 555 -19.14 -6.62 6.74
CA ASN A 555 -20.54 -6.55 7.17
C ASN A 555 -21.48 -7.43 6.32
N ASP A 556 -20.98 -8.02 5.24
CA ASP A 556 -21.74 -8.88 4.34
C ASP A 556 -21.70 -10.34 4.81
N ALA A 557 -22.87 -10.89 5.14
CA ALA A 557 -23.00 -12.26 5.63
C ALA A 557 -22.66 -13.34 4.58
N GLY A 558 -22.99 -13.11 3.31
CA GLY A 558 -22.69 -14.03 2.21
C GLY A 558 -21.19 -14.09 1.94
N LEU A 559 -20.55 -12.92 1.82
CA LEU A 559 -19.09 -12.83 1.69
C LEU A 559 -18.38 -13.42 2.92
N ARG A 560 -18.89 -13.17 4.13
CA ARG A 560 -18.33 -13.75 5.36
C ARG A 560 -18.34 -15.28 5.32
N ALA A 561 -19.43 -15.90 4.86
CA ALA A 561 -19.51 -17.36 4.76
C ALA A 561 -18.44 -17.93 3.81
N LEU A 562 -18.27 -17.31 2.63
CA LEU A 562 -17.23 -17.68 1.66
C LEU A 562 -15.81 -17.51 2.21
N LEU A 563 -15.56 -16.44 2.98
CA LEU A 563 -14.25 -16.20 3.60
C LEU A 563 -13.93 -17.21 4.70
N ILE A 564 -14.92 -17.64 5.48
CA ILE A 564 -14.73 -18.70 6.48
C ILE A 564 -14.41 -20.03 5.79
N GLU A 565 -15.08 -20.35 4.68
CA GLU A 565 -14.77 -21.55 3.89
C GLU A 565 -13.35 -21.50 3.31
N ALA A 566 -12.96 -20.36 2.74
CA ALA A 566 -11.60 -20.15 2.25
C ALA A 566 -10.56 -20.31 3.37
N ASN A 567 -10.79 -19.73 4.56
CA ASN A 567 -9.91 -19.90 5.71
C ASN A 567 -9.75 -21.39 6.08
N ARG A 568 -10.84 -22.16 6.18
CA ARG A 568 -10.78 -23.60 6.47
C ARG A 568 -9.98 -24.36 5.42
N TYR A 569 -10.17 -24.05 4.14
CA TYR A 569 -9.45 -24.66 3.04
C TYR A 569 -7.92 -24.49 3.22
N TYR A 570 -7.48 -23.25 3.43
CA TYR A 570 -6.05 -22.95 3.55
C TYR A 570 -5.45 -23.55 4.83
N GLU A 571 -6.19 -23.54 5.94
CA GLU A 571 -5.75 -24.20 7.18
C GLU A 571 -5.59 -25.71 7.01
N GLN A 572 -6.48 -26.38 6.26
CA GLN A 572 -6.35 -27.81 5.99
C GLN A 572 -5.08 -28.10 5.20
N ARG A 573 -4.83 -27.37 4.10
CA ARG A 573 -3.60 -27.54 3.31
C ARG A 573 -2.34 -27.20 4.11
N LEU A 574 -2.40 -26.17 4.96
CA LEU A 574 -1.31 -25.79 5.85
C LEU A 574 -0.94 -26.95 6.78
N ARG A 575 -1.92 -27.58 7.44
CA ARG A 575 -1.69 -28.75 8.31
C ARG A 575 -1.09 -29.93 7.56
N THR A 576 -1.59 -30.22 6.35
CA THR A 576 -1.07 -31.31 5.52
C THR A 576 0.40 -31.11 5.15
N ASN A 577 0.80 -29.90 4.74
CA ASN A 577 2.18 -29.63 4.32
C ASN A 577 3.18 -29.59 5.49
N PHE A 578 2.72 -29.26 6.70
CA PHE A 578 3.55 -29.35 7.91
C PHE A 578 3.74 -30.76 8.44
N ALA A 579 2.77 -31.66 8.24
CA ALA A 579 2.88 -33.04 8.70
C ALA A 579 4.04 -33.82 8.02
N PHE A 580 4.49 -33.37 6.84
CA PHE A 580 5.63 -33.95 6.13
C PHE A 580 7.00 -33.50 6.68
N SER A 581 7.04 -32.51 7.58
CA SER A 581 8.29 -31.91 8.07
C SER A 581 8.82 -32.53 9.37
N ASP A 582 8.05 -33.43 9.99
CA ASP A 582 8.41 -34.10 11.25
C ASP A 582 9.23 -35.39 11.07
N ASN A 583 9.38 -35.88 9.83
CA ASN A 583 10.13 -37.10 9.49
C ASN A 583 11.55 -36.82 8.99
#